data_AF-A0A8C1TKX9-F1
#
_entry.id   AF-A0A8C1TKX9-F1
#
_cell.length_a   1.000
_cell.length_b   1.000
_cell.length_c   1.000
_cell.angle_alpha   90.00
_cell.angle_beta   90.00
_cell.angle_gamma   90.00
#
_symmetry.space_group_name_H-M   'P 1'
#
loop_
_entity.id
_entity.type
_entity.pdbx_description
1 polymer ?
#
loop_
_entity_poly.entity_id
_entity_poly.type
_entity_poly.pdbx_seq_one_letter_code
_entity_poly.pdbx_strand_id
1 'polypeptide(L)'
;MLILSGVEVFTQFLRSQFSEENIEFWLACEDFKTTESATKLQSKAKQIHAIFIDKEAPKEINIDHSTKATIEKNILKPTRSCFDAAQSKIYSLMKRDCYPRFLSSDIYLTLTKRAANSNNVHCRITLKDSKESKNLERTLKN
;
A
#
# COMPACT_ATOMS: atom_id res chain seq x y z
N MET A 1 16.67 14.28 -13.49
CA MET A 1 15.79 14.43 -12.31
C MET A 1 14.79 13.29 -12.38
N LEU A 2 14.88 12.30 -11.49
CA LEU A 2 14.02 11.11 -11.52
C LEU A 2 12.59 11.50 -11.13
N ILE A 3 11.62 11.18 -11.98
CA ILE A 3 10.20 11.31 -11.66
C ILE A 3 9.83 10.11 -10.81
N LEU A 4 9.50 10.34 -9.55
CA LEU A 4 8.96 9.32 -8.65
C LEU A 4 7.53 8.97 -9.08
N SER A 5 7.20 7.67 -9.11
CA SER A 5 5.85 7.15 -9.33
C SER A 5 4.88 7.62 -8.23
N GLY A 6 3.56 7.55 -8.51
CA GLY A 6 2.54 7.93 -7.54
C GLY A 6 2.63 7.16 -6.21
N VAL A 7 3.02 5.88 -6.28
CA VAL A 7 3.22 5.02 -5.09
C VAL A 7 4.44 5.47 -4.31
N GLU A 8 5.56 5.82 -4.96
CA GLU A 8 6.76 6.28 -4.28
C GLU A 8 6.54 7.63 -3.56
N VAL A 9 5.81 8.55 -4.19
CA VAL A 9 5.46 9.84 -3.59
C VAL A 9 4.54 9.64 -2.39
N PHE A 10 3.52 8.78 -2.51
CA PHE A 10 2.63 8.47 -1.39
C PHE A 10 3.37 7.75 -0.25
N THR A 11 4.30 6.85 -0.58
CA THR A 11 5.15 6.17 0.42
C THR A 11 6.03 7.17 1.16
N GLN A 12 6.60 8.17 0.48
CA GLN A 12 7.35 9.24 1.15
C GLN A 12 6.48 10.09 2.07
N PHE A 13 5.25 10.39 1.65
CA PHE A 13 4.29 11.06 2.52
C PHE A 13 3.99 10.23 3.77
N LEU A 14 3.71 8.93 3.64
CA LEU A 14 3.45 8.05 4.78
C LEU A 14 4.66 7.95 5.71
N ARG A 15 5.89 7.87 5.18
CA ARG A 15 7.12 7.92 6.00
C ARG A 15 7.24 9.20 6.81
N SER A 16 6.85 10.34 6.23
CA SER A 16 6.83 11.62 6.96
C SER A 16 5.80 11.66 8.09
N GLN A 17 4.85 10.71 8.09
CA GLN A 17 3.79 10.56 9.08
C GLN A 17 3.97 9.30 9.95
N PHE A 18 5.11 8.61 9.82
CA PHE A 18 5.41 7.35 10.52
C PHE A 18 4.30 6.30 10.35
N SER A 19 3.80 6.16 9.11
CA SER A 19 2.69 5.25 8.78
C SER A 19 2.92 4.45 7.50
N GLU A 20 4.18 4.31 7.07
CA GLU A 20 4.56 3.61 5.84
C GLU A 20 4.32 2.10 5.88
N GLU A 21 4.22 1.49 7.06
CA GLU A 21 3.91 0.08 7.23
C GLU A 21 2.60 -0.31 6.52
N ASN A 22 1.65 0.63 6.44
CA ASN A 22 0.36 0.41 5.80
C ASN A 22 0.48 0.16 4.29
N ILE A 23 1.26 0.98 3.58
CA ILE A 23 1.45 0.80 2.13
C ILE A 23 2.38 -0.39 1.84
N GLU A 24 3.40 -0.60 2.67
CA GLU A 24 4.30 -1.73 2.52
C GLU A 24 3.58 -3.08 2.72
N PHE A 25 2.73 -3.18 3.74
CA PHE A 25 1.86 -4.35 3.93
C PHE A 25 0.91 -4.56 2.75
N TRP A 26 0.27 -3.48 2.28
CA TRP A 26 -0.67 -3.57 1.17
C TRP A 26 0.01 -4.09 -0.12
N LEU A 27 1.21 -3.57 -0.44
CA LEU A 27 2.01 -4.02 -1.58
C LEU A 27 2.48 -5.47 -1.41
N ALA A 28 2.89 -5.86 -0.20
CA ALA A 28 3.27 -7.24 0.10
C ALA A 28 2.10 -8.21 -0.13
N CYS A 29 0.86 -7.80 0.18
CA CYS A 29 -0.34 -8.59 -0.09
C CYS A 29 -0.63 -8.73 -1.59
N GLU A 30 -0.44 -7.69 -2.40
CA GLU A 30 -0.59 -7.78 -3.85
C GLU A 30 0.44 -8.75 -4.48
N ASP A 31 1.70 -8.64 -4.07
CA ASP A 31 2.76 -9.57 -4.48
C ASP A 31 2.51 -11.02 -3.98
N PHE A 32 1.93 -11.17 -2.80
CA PHE A 32 1.52 -12.47 -2.28
C PHE A 32 0.44 -13.13 -3.15
N LYS A 33 -0.57 -12.37 -3.60
CA LYS A 33 -1.68 -12.86 -4.43
C LYS A 33 -1.24 -13.38 -5.80
N THR A 34 -0.18 -12.82 -6.36
CA THR A 34 0.36 -13.26 -7.66
C THR A 34 1.24 -14.52 -7.55
N THR A 35 1.49 -15.01 -6.33
CA THR A 35 2.39 -16.15 -6.12
C THR A 35 1.74 -17.48 -6.54
N GLU A 36 2.37 -18.19 -7.46
CA GLU A 36 1.88 -19.48 -8.01
C GLU A 36 2.43 -20.70 -7.28
N SER A 37 3.70 -20.66 -6.88
CA SER A 37 4.33 -21.78 -6.17
C SER A 37 3.81 -21.88 -4.74
N ALA A 38 3.25 -23.03 -4.37
CA ALA A 38 2.76 -23.30 -3.02
C ALA A 38 3.85 -23.14 -1.95
N THR A 39 5.08 -23.57 -2.23
CA THR A 39 6.22 -23.40 -1.31
C THR A 39 6.57 -21.93 -1.13
N LYS A 40 6.59 -21.14 -2.22
CA LYS A 40 6.82 -19.69 -2.14
C LYS A 40 5.69 -19.00 -1.40
N LEU A 41 4.44 -19.39 -1.66
CA LEU A 41 3.26 -18.86 -0.97
C LEU A 41 3.37 -19.09 0.54
N GLN A 42 3.74 -20.29 0.97
CA GLN A 42 3.97 -20.59 2.39
C GLN A 42 5.08 -19.73 3.00
N SER A 43 6.20 -19.55 2.30
CA SER A 43 7.31 -18.73 2.79
C SER A 43 6.93 -17.24 2.90
N LYS A 44 6.25 -16.68 1.89
CA LYS A 44 5.78 -15.30 1.90
C LYS A 44 4.71 -15.06 2.96
N ALA A 45 3.79 -16.01 3.19
CA ALA A 45 2.79 -15.91 4.25
C ALA A 45 3.46 -15.75 5.62
N LYS A 46 4.48 -16.58 5.92
CA LYS A 46 5.24 -16.49 7.17
C LYS A 46 6.00 -15.17 7.28
N GLN A 47 6.60 -14.71 6.19
CA GLN A 47 7.34 -13.44 6.16
C GLN A 47 6.40 -12.24 6.40
N ILE A 48 5.26 -12.17 5.71
CA ILE A 48 4.27 -11.10 5.90
C ILE A 48 3.75 -11.12 7.33
N HIS A 49 3.49 -12.30 7.89
CA HIS A 49 3.07 -12.44 9.28
C HIS A 49 4.10 -11.85 10.26
N ALA A 50 5.37 -12.26 10.14
CA ALA A 50 6.44 -11.84 11.03
C ALA A 50 6.75 -10.33 10.96
N ILE A 51 6.57 -9.72 9.78
CA ILE A 51 6.90 -8.29 9.57
C ILE A 51 5.74 -7.37 9.97
N PHE A 52 4.49 -7.79 9.73
CA PHE A 52 3.32 -6.90 9.83
C PHE A 52 2.24 -7.36 10.80
N ILE A 53 2.13 -8.65 11.12
CA ILE A 53 0.97 -9.19 11.86
C ILE A 53 1.31 -9.57 13.29
N ASP A 54 2.49 -10.15 13.55
CA ASP A 54 2.91 -10.57 14.88
C ASP A 54 2.84 -9.43 15.91
N LYS A 55 2.56 -9.77 17.19
CA LYS A 55 2.42 -8.76 18.27
C LYS A 55 3.71 -7.98 18.53
N GLU A 56 4.83 -8.54 18.14
CA GLU A 56 6.15 -7.92 18.27
C GLU A 56 6.75 -7.64 16.89
N ALA A 57 5.90 -7.57 15.87
CA ALA A 57 6.34 -7.33 14.51
C ALA A 57 6.96 -5.92 14.40
N PRO A 58 8.11 -5.77 13.71
CA PRO A 58 8.80 -4.49 13.61
C PRO A 58 7.98 -3.43 12.86
N LYS A 59 6.99 -3.85 12.07
CA LYS A 59 6.07 -3.00 11.31
C LYS A 59 4.62 -3.43 11.53
N GLU A 60 4.25 -3.74 12.79
CA GLU A 60 2.89 -4.18 13.13
C GLU A 60 1.84 -3.19 12.59
N ILE A 61 0.90 -3.70 11.80
CA ILE A 61 -0.21 -2.90 11.24
C ILE A 61 -1.38 -2.84 12.23
N ASN A 62 -2.11 -1.71 12.22
CA ASN A 62 -3.25 -1.51 13.11
C ASN A 62 -4.51 -2.22 12.60
N ILE A 63 -4.73 -3.46 13.02
CA ILE A 63 -5.94 -4.26 12.74
C ILE A 63 -6.52 -4.85 14.03
N ASP A 64 -7.83 -5.11 14.06
CA ASP A 64 -8.46 -5.72 15.23
C ASP A 64 -8.04 -7.18 15.46
N HIS A 65 -8.19 -7.59 16.72
CA HIS A 65 -7.81 -8.91 17.20
C HIS A 65 -8.49 -10.06 16.42
N SER A 66 -9.75 -9.91 16.01
CA SER A 66 -10.44 -10.98 15.27
C SER A 66 -9.85 -11.20 13.88
N THR A 67 -9.37 -10.14 13.23
CA THR A 67 -8.65 -10.22 11.95
C THR A 67 -7.31 -10.92 12.13
N LYS A 68 -6.54 -10.53 13.15
CA LYS A 68 -5.25 -11.14 13.48
C LYS A 68 -5.39 -12.65 13.77
N ALA A 69 -6.34 -13.03 14.61
CA ALA A 69 -6.64 -14.44 14.91
C ALA A 69 -7.07 -15.26 13.69
N THR A 70 -7.75 -14.63 12.72
CA THR A 70 -8.10 -15.27 11.44
C THR A 70 -6.85 -15.55 10.61
N ILE A 71 -5.93 -14.58 10.53
CA ILE A 71 -4.67 -14.74 9.80
C ILE A 71 -3.82 -15.83 10.43
N GLU A 72 -3.66 -15.85 11.75
CA GLU A 72 -2.89 -16.87 12.49
C GLU A 72 -3.34 -18.31 12.15
N LYS A 73 -4.64 -18.51 11.89
CA LYS A 73 -5.16 -19.81 11.42
C LYS A 73 -4.85 -20.06 9.95
N ASN A 74 -5.02 -19.04 9.10
CA ASN A 74 -4.83 -19.15 7.66
C ASN A 74 -3.36 -19.39 7.28
N ILE A 75 -2.38 -18.88 8.04
CA ILE A 75 -0.96 -19.07 7.72
C ILE A 75 -0.48 -20.53 7.84
N LEU A 76 -1.23 -21.38 8.56
CA LEU A 76 -0.93 -22.82 8.68
C LEU A 76 -1.13 -23.54 7.34
N LYS A 77 -2.07 -23.07 6.52
CA LYS A 77 -2.32 -23.55 5.17
C LYS A 77 -2.73 -22.37 4.29
N PRO A 78 -1.76 -21.55 3.85
CA PRO A 78 -2.04 -20.27 3.23
C PRO A 78 -2.67 -20.46 1.85
N THR A 79 -3.72 -19.67 1.61
CA THR A 79 -4.32 -19.44 0.30
C THR A 79 -3.99 -18.02 -0.15
N ARG A 80 -4.24 -17.69 -1.42
CA ARG A 80 -4.06 -16.31 -1.92
C ARG A 80 -4.95 -15.28 -1.22
N SER A 81 -6.01 -15.72 -0.54
CA SER A 81 -6.92 -14.89 0.25
C SER A 81 -6.55 -14.74 1.73
N CYS A 82 -5.40 -15.29 2.16
CA CYS A 82 -4.97 -15.33 3.56
C CYS A 82 -5.04 -13.96 4.26
N PHE A 83 -4.71 -12.89 3.54
CA PHE A 83 -4.61 -11.53 4.06
C PHE A 83 -5.73 -10.58 3.58
N ASP A 84 -6.73 -11.05 2.83
CA ASP A 84 -7.73 -10.17 2.18
C ASP A 84 -8.45 -9.25 3.17
N ALA A 85 -8.87 -9.79 4.32
CA ALA A 85 -9.56 -9.02 5.35
C ALA A 85 -8.69 -7.90 5.94
N ALA A 86 -7.43 -8.20 6.26
CA ALA A 86 -6.49 -7.19 6.78
C ALA A 86 -6.12 -6.18 5.69
N GLN A 87 -5.86 -6.64 4.46
CA GLN A 87 -5.51 -5.77 3.35
C GLN A 87 -6.62 -4.76 3.08
N SER A 88 -7.89 -5.19 3.10
CA SER A 88 -9.06 -4.30 2.94
C SER A 88 -9.17 -3.25 4.05
N LYS A 89 -8.86 -3.63 5.30
CA LYS A 89 -8.87 -2.70 6.45
C LYS A 89 -7.77 -1.65 6.35
N ILE A 90 -6.54 -2.05 6.07
CA ILE A 90 -5.40 -1.14 5.91
C ILE A 90 -5.59 -0.21 4.72
N TYR A 91 -6.11 -0.75 3.63
CA TYR A 91 -6.52 0.05 2.50
C TYR A 91 -7.57 1.12 2.90
N SER A 92 -8.61 0.73 3.66
CA SER A 92 -9.66 1.64 4.11
C SER A 92 -9.12 2.72 5.05
N LEU A 93 -8.17 2.36 5.92
CA LEU A 93 -7.45 3.29 6.78
C LEU A 93 -6.70 4.33 5.95
N MET A 94 -5.85 3.88 5.00
CA MET A 94 -5.10 4.77 4.13
C MET A 94 -6.03 5.68 3.31
N LYS A 95 -7.11 5.12 2.75
CA LYS A 95 -8.09 5.87 1.94
C LYS A 95 -8.80 6.98 2.73
N ARG A 96 -9.17 6.71 3.98
CA ARG A 96 -9.98 7.62 4.79
C ARG A 96 -9.17 8.67 5.54
N ASP A 97 -7.95 8.31 5.95
CA ASP A 97 -7.16 9.15 6.84
C ASP A 97 -5.88 9.69 6.16
N CYS A 98 -5.08 8.83 5.54
CA CYS A 98 -3.80 9.25 4.96
C CYS A 98 -3.98 9.96 3.61
N TYR A 99 -4.85 9.45 2.75
CA TYR A 99 -5.00 9.93 1.38
C TYR A 99 -5.56 11.36 1.27
N PRO A 100 -6.58 11.78 2.05
CA PRO A 100 -7.02 13.17 2.05
C PRO A 100 -5.91 14.14 2.48
N ARG A 101 -5.15 13.77 3.53
CA ARG A 101 -4.00 14.55 4.00
C ARG A 101 -2.88 14.61 2.96
N PHE A 102 -2.64 13.52 2.23
CA PHE A 102 -1.70 13.49 1.13
C PHE A 102 -2.05 14.50 0.03
N LEU A 103 -3.32 14.57 -0.38
CA LEU A 103 -3.77 15.51 -1.42
C LEU A 103 -3.61 16.99 -1.02
N SER A 104 -3.64 17.27 0.28
CA SER A 104 -3.40 18.61 0.83
C SER A 104 -1.94 18.89 1.20
N SER A 105 -1.05 17.91 1.09
CA SER A 105 0.34 18.02 1.54
C SER A 105 1.23 18.80 0.56
N ASP A 106 2.26 19.44 1.09
CA ASP A 106 3.24 20.19 0.28
C ASP A 106 3.95 19.32 -0.75
N ILE A 107 4.17 18.04 -0.47
CA ILE A 107 4.82 17.12 -1.41
C ILE A 107 3.94 16.92 -2.66
N TYR A 108 2.62 16.77 -2.50
CA TYR A 108 1.68 16.66 -3.61
C TYR A 108 1.49 18.00 -4.34
N LEU A 109 1.32 19.09 -3.59
CA LEU A 109 1.12 20.43 -4.15
C LEU A 109 2.34 20.94 -4.92
N THR A 110 3.56 20.61 -4.46
CA THR A 110 4.80 20.97 -5.17
C THR A 110 4.93 20.21 -6.48
N LEU A 111 4.59 18.92 -6.50
CA LEU A 111 4.63 18.11 -7.71
C LEU A 111 3.62 18.61 -8.76
N THR A 112 2.40 18.91 -8.33
CA THR A 112 1.35 19.45 -9.23
C THR A 112 1.71 20.83 -9.77
N LYS A 113 2.29 21.73 -8.96
CA LYS A 113 2.81 23.04 -9.43
C LYS A 113 3.97 22.90 -10.42
N ARG A 114 4.92 21.98 -10.17
CA ARG A 114 6.03 21.69 -11.10
C ARG A 114 5.55 21.13 -12.43
N ALA A 115 4.54 20.26 -12.39
CA ALA A 115 3.90 19.71 -13.58
C ALA A 115 3.16 20.79 -14.39
N ALA A 116 2.50 21.75 -13.72
CA ALA A 116 1.81 22.86 -14.38
C ALA A 116 2.75 23.88 -15.04
N ASN A 117 3.94 24.11 -14.46
CA ASN A 117 4.91 25.09 -14.96
C ASN A 117 5.83 24.54 -16.06
N SER A 118 5.83 23.23 -16.31
CA SER A 118 6.61 22.61 -17.39
C SER A 118 5.73 22.43 -18.62
N ASN A 119 5.90 23.24 -19.67
CA ASN A 119 5.32 23.03 -21.03
C ASN A 119 5.82 21.74 -21.73
N ASN A 120 6.51 20.87 -21.01
CA ASN A 120 6.95 19.59 -21.51
C ASN A 120 5.77 18.61 -21.39
N VAL A 121 5.26 18.15 -22.54
CA VAL A 121 4.13 17.21 -22.69
C VAL A 121 4.28 15.94 -21.83
N HIS A 122 5.50 15.67 -21.35
CA HIS A 122 5.84 14.57 -20.46
C HIS A 122 5.44 14.78 -18.98
N CYS A 123 5.24 16.02 -18.51
CA CYS A 123 4.74 16.33 -17.15
C CYS A 123 3.21 16.34 -17.07
N ARG A 124 2.52 16.24 -18.22
CA ARG A 124 1.05 16.07 -18.32
C ARG A 124 0.58 14.65 -18.03
N ILE A 125 1.45 13.76 -17.54
CA ILE A 125 1.01 12.54 -16.86
C ILE A 125 0.45 12.98 -15.51
N THR A 126 -0.74 13.56 -15.59
CA THR A 126 -1.55 13.92 -14.45
C THR A 126 -1.66 12.70 -13.56
N LEU A 127 -1.67 12.94 -12.26
CA LEU A 127 -2.13 12.00 -11.24
C LEU A 127 -3.62 11.61 -11.45
N LYS A 128 -4.21 11.88 -12.62
CA LYS A 128 -5.50 11.41 -13.12
C LYS A 128 -5.38 10.50 -14.35
N ASP A 129 -4.26 10.52 -15.10
CA ASP A 129 -4.09 9.72 -16.33
C ASP A 129 -2.95 8.71 -16.33
N SER A 130 -2.04 8.75 -15.35
CA SER A 130 -1.11 7.62 -15.13
C SER A 130 -1.91 6.34 -14.89
N LYS A 131 -1.54 5.24 -15.56
CA LYS A 131 -2.02 3.88 -15.25
C LYS A 131 -1.90 3.58 -13.75
N GLU A 132 -0.95 4.18 -13.02
CA GLU A 132 -0.73 4.01 -11.58
C GLU A 132 -1.66 4.85 -10.72
N SER A 133 -2.09 6.04 -11.14
CA SER A 133 -3.18 6.76 -10.45
C SER A 133 -4.51 6.08 -10.73
N LYS A 134 -4.69 5.50 -11.92
CA LYS A 134 -5.82 4.60 -12.21
C LYS A 134 -5.70 3.27 -11.48
N ASN A 135 -4.50 2.84 -11.07
CA ASN A 135 -4.30 1.65 -10.25
C ASN A 135 -4.56 1.98 -8.78
N LEU A 136 -3.98 3.05 -8.25
CA LEU A 136 -4.27 3.58 -6.92
C LEU A 136 -5.75 3.99 -6.79
N GLU A 137 -6.40 4.53 -7.84
CA GLU A 137 -7.86 4.77 -7.84
C GLU A 137 -8.69 3.51 -8.08
N ARG A 138 -8.23 2.49 -8.82
CA ARG A 138 -8.94 1.20 -8.95
C ARG A 138 -8.84 0.38 -7.67
N THR A 139 -7.65 0.26 -7.12
CA THR A 139 -7.38 -0.14 -5.74
C THR A 139 -8.27 0.67 -4.81
N LEU A 140 -8.20 2.02 -4.91
CA LEU A 140 -9.02 3.15 -4.40
C LEU A 140 -10.56 3.05 -4.48
N LYS A 141 -11.16 2.25 -5.38
CA LYS A 141 -12.60 2.27 -5.69
C LYS A 141 -13.29 0.91 -5.75
N ASN A 142 -12.55 -0.20 -5.70
CA ASN A 142 -13.10 -1.56 -5.62
C ASN A 142 -12.94 -2.18 -4.23
#